data_AF-A0A096DMR9-F1
#
_entry.id   AF-A0A096DMR9-F1
#
_cell.length_a   1.000
_cell.length_b   1.000
_cell.length_c   1.000
_cell.angle_alpha   90.00
_cell.angle_beta   90.00
_cell.angle_gamma   90.00
#
_symmetry.space_group_name_H-M   'P 1'
#
loop_
_entity.id
_entity.type
_entity.pdbx_description
1 polymer ?
#
loop_
_entity_poly.entity_id
_entity_poly.type
_entity_poly.pdbx_seq_one_letter_code
_entity_poly.pdbx_strand_id
1 'polypeptide(L)'
;MSNINSFKLLFYIIMFIFFSVLFFTYDNTLENIFLLLSFVGFINILKQRKSFKTKKSIFLLIGIILITYILSILFLFTQKYNMKIGNLNTYRRKEDKAVLLVVEGESSVYEPSKAITNILLNEKFLNKISIPYQLYNIKKNYRMIGRSDYERNTKKLVEKLRSVLSDEYYINIAYLKDTEYVEEKIFNLVTEGYYKIIVVPVIISEGSEFAKLKKRVEKLKLYNYNVQIRWTEPFWNSEYLAMSYLNKISNNVDAKKIMDTGIVLIGQGEYNKSSLIKSVKQQIMFSKKVKTYLVEELGIDESKIKIAWFDKLKPDYVKAVKEVLEYGVGEILCVYLKPTTTDIDNNIIADKVKRKVDFPEGIKVKVIDGFCNDDNIIKEIRNRIKLADMKVWN
;
A
#
# COMPACT_ATOMS: atom_id res chain seq x y z
N MET A 1 -13.28 44.08 -30.83
CA MET A 1 -12.61 44.04 -29.50
C MET A 1 -13.21 43.04 -28.50
N SER A 2 -14.51 42.69 -28.56
CA SER A 2 -15.16 41.71 -27.64
C SER A 2 -14.57 40.28 -27.71
N ASN A 3 -14.32 39.75 -28.91
CA ASN A 3 -13.88 38.34 -29.08
C ASN A 3 -12.45 38.05 -28.59
N ILE A 4 -11.51 39.00 -28.76
CA ILE A 4 -10.09 38.80 -28.38
C ILE A 4 -9.93 38.69 -26.86
N ASN A 5 -10.70 39.46 -26.09
CA ASN A 5 -10.68 39.38 -24.62
C ASN A 5 -11.30 38.09 -24.11
N SER A 6 -12.30 37.54 -24.82
CA SER A 6 -12.89 36.24 -24.50
C SER A 6 -11.85 35.12 -24.64
N PHE A 7 -11.13 35.04 -25.76
CA PHE A 7 -10.10 34.01 -25.98
C PHE A 7 -8.95 34.07 -24.95
N LYS A 8 -8.47 35.27 -24.60
CA LYS A 8 -7.43 35.44 -23.58
C LYS A 8 -7.89 34.91 -22.22
N LEU A 9 -9.13 35.22 -21.84
CA LEU A 9 -9.69 34.74 -20.58
C LEU A 9 -9.84 33.22 -20.55
N LEU A 10 -10.29 32.61 -21.64
CA LEU A 10 -10.37 31.15 -21.78
C LEU A 10 -9.00 30.49 -21.62
N PHE A 11 -7.97 31.05 -22.25
CA PHE A 11 -6.60 30.58 -22.09
C PHE A 11 -6.15 30.61 -20.62
N TYR A 12 -6.42 31.70 -19.90
CA TYR A 12 -6.07 31.79 -18.48
C TYR A 12 -6.83 30.80 -17.58
N ILE A 13 -8.10 30.48 -17.91
CA ILE A 13 -8.87 29.44 -17.23
C ILE A 13 -8.24 28.06 -17.46
N ILE A 14 -7.92 27.74 -18.71
CA ILE A 14 -7.25 26.48 -19.07
C ILE A 14 -5.94 26.36 -18.30
N MET A 15 -5.12 27.43 -18.33
CA MET A 15 -3.85 27.50 -17.63
C MET A 15 -4.01 27.28 -16.12
N PHE A 16 -4.93 28.00 -15.48
CA PHE A 16 -5.20 27.87 -14.04
C PHE A 16 -5.56 26.43 -13.65
N ILE A 17 -6.49 25.79 -14.36
CA ILE A 17 -7.00 24.47 -14.01
C ILE A 17 -5.95 23.40 -14.28
N PHE A 18 -5.34 23.43 -15.47
CA PHE A 18 -4.34 22.45 -15.87
C PHE A 18 -3.17 22.45 -14.90
N PHE A 19 -2.60 23.61 -14.61
CA PHE A 19 -1.47 23.71 -13.67
C PHE A 19 -1.86 23.47 -12.22
N SER A 20 -3.11 23.75 -11.81
CA SER A 20 -3.59 23.34 -10.48
C SER A 20 -3.61 21.82 -10.33
N VAL A 21 -4.08 21.09 -11.35
CA VAL A 21 -4.07 19.62 -11.35
C VAL A 21 -2.64 19.08 -11.26
N LEU A 22 -1.70 19.68 -12.01
CA LEU A 22 -0.28 19.29 -11.95
C LEU A 22 0.36 19.61 -10.60
N PHE A 23 0.01 20.75 -9.97
CA PHE A 23 0.45 21.11 -8.63
C PHE A 23 0.07 20.06 -7.58
N PHE A 24 -1.16 19.53 -7.64
CA PHE A 24 -1.59 18.46 -6.73
C PHE A 24 -0.81 17.16 -6.94
N THR A 25 -0.24 16.97 -8.14
CA THR A 25 0.38 15.71 -8.58
C THR A 25 1.89 15.68 -8.36
N TYR A 26 2.63 16.72 -8.74
CA TYR A 26 4.09 16.75 -8.70
C TYR A 26 4.63 17.30 -7.38
N ASP A 27 5.92 17.07 -7.14
CA ASP A 27 6.64 17.46 -5.92
C ASP A 27 7.88 18.30 -6.26
N ASN A 28 8.49 18.91 -5.23
CA ASN A 28 9.69 19.73 -5.32
C ASN A 28 9.55 20.94 -6.26
N THR A 29 10.57 21.19 -7.10
CA THR A 29 10.67 22.37 -7.97
C THR A 29 9.50 22.47 -8.95
N LEU A 30 9.02 21.34 -9.48
CA LEU A 30 7.87 21.31 -10.38
C LEU A 30 6.58 21.77 -9.71
N GLU A 31 6.38 21.42 -8.43
CA GLU A 31 5.22 21.89 -7.67
C GLU A 31 5.20 23.43 -7.60
N ASN A 32 6.33 24.04 -7.25
CA ASN A 32 6.45 25.50 -7.14
C ASN A 32 6.20 26.18 -8.50
N ILE A 33 6.73 25.62 -9.59
CA ILE A 33 6.51 26.14 -10.95
C ILE A 33 5.02 26.06 -11.30
N PHE A 34 4.37 24.92 -11.07
CA PHE A 34 2.94 24.75 -11.37
C PHE A 34 2.04 25.62 -10.49
N LEU A 35 2.41 25.83 -9.22
CA LEU A 35 1.73 26.76 -8.33
C LEU A 35 1.81 28.19 -8.85
N LEU A 36 3.00 28.65 -9.25
CA LEU A 36 3.20 29.98 -9.81
C LEU A 36 2.41 30.18 -11.12
N LEU A 37 2.46 29.21 -12.04
CA LEU A 37 1.71 29.27 -13.29
C LEU A 37 0.19 29.28 -13.05
N SER A 38 -0.28 28.45 -12.12
CA SER A 38 -1.68 28.47 -11.68
C SER A 38 -2.05 29.86 -11.11
N PHE A 39 -1.23 30.40 -10.22
CA PHE A 39 -1.47 31.70 -9.58
C PHE A 39 -1.51 32.85 -10.59
N VAL A 40 -0.60 32.88 -11.58
CA VAL A 40 -0.63 33.85 -12.68
C VAL A 40 -1.93 33.75 -13.48
N GLY A 41 -2.40 32.52 -13.75
CA GLY A 41 -3.69 32.29 -14.40
C GLY A 41 -4.84 32.87 -13.58
N PHE A 42 -4.86 32.58 -12.29
CA PHE A 42 -5.87 33.08 -11.36
C PHE A 42 -5.94 34.61 -11.30
N ILE A 43 -4.79 35.29 -11.16
CA ILE A 43 -4.74 36.76 -11.13
C ILE A 43 -5.28 37.37 -12.43
N ASN A 44 -4.94 36.78 -13.59
CA ASN A 44 -5.43 37.27 -14.88
C ASN A 44 -6.92 37.01 -15.08
N ILE A 45 -7.47 35.92 -14.53
CA ILE A 45 -8.92 35.67 -14.48
C ILE A 45 -9.61 36.77 -13.67
N LEU A 46 -9.10 37.11 -12.48
CA LEU A 46 -9.67 38.15 -11.62
C LEU A 46 -9.69 39.52 -12.28
N LYS A 47 -8.63 39.89 -13.00
CA LYS A 47 -8.54 41.16 -13.74
C LYS A 47 -9.61 41.28 -14.84
N GLN A 48 -10.03 40.16 -15.44
CA GLN A 48 -10.93 40.12 -16.60
C GLN A 48 -12.38 39.70 -16.24
N ARG A 49 -12.69 39.59 -14.94
CA ARG A 49 -13.98 39.09 -14.42
C ARG A 49 -15.24 39.79 -14.94
N LYS A 50 -15.14 41.05 -15.37
CA LYS A 50 -16.29 41.83 -15.89
C LYS A 50 -16.85 41.28 -17.21
N SER A 51 -16.14 40.35 -17.86
CA SER A 51 -16.53 39.75 -19.15
C SER A 51 -17.64 38.68 -19.07
N PHE A 52 -18.02 38.19 -17.88
CA PHE A 52 -19.06 37.18 -17.68
C PHE A 52 -20.30 37.78 -17.02
N LYS A 53 -21.31 38.17 -17.82
CA LYS A 53 -22.62 38.63 -17.30
C LYS A 53 -23.82 37.83 -17.81
N THR A 54 -23.65 37.00 -18.84
CA THR A 54 -24.77 36.29 -19.48
C THR A 54 -24.80 34.81 -19.08
N LYS A 55 -26.00 34.24 -18.94
CA LYS A 55 -26.21 32.81 -18.61
C LYS A 55 -25.49 31.85 -19.58
N LYS A 56 -25.46 32.19 -20.89
CA LYS A 56 -24.77 31.40 -21.93
C LYS A 56 -23.25 31.32 -21.70
N SER A 57 -22.63 32.41 -21.27
CA SER A 57 -21.19 32.44 -21.00
C SER A 57 -20.80 31.65 -19.75
N ILE A 58 -21.70 31.53 -18.77
CA ILE A 58 -21.50 30.68 -17.59
C ILE A 58 -21.48 29.20 -17.98
N PHE A 59 -22.41 28.76 -18.83
CA PHE A 59 -22.45 27.37 -19.29
C PHE A 59 -21.20 26.99 -20.09
N LEU A 60 -20.73 27.88 -20.98
CA LEU A 60 -19.47 27.70 -21.71
C LEU A 60 -18.26 27.61 -20.78
N LEU A 61 -18.21 28.44 -19.72
CA LEU A 61 -17.14 28.41 -18.73
C LEU A 61 -17.11 27.08 -17.96
N ILE A 62 -18.28 26.57 -17.52
CA ILE A 62 -18.37 25.26 -16.87
C ILE A 62 -17.89 24.16 -17.82
N GLY A 63 -18.31 24.20 -19.09
CA GLY A 63 -17.85 23.26 -20.11
C GLY A 63 -16.33 23.25 -20.27
N ILE A 64 -15.71 24.43 -20.32
CA ILE A 64 -14.25 24.57 -20.48
C ILE A 64 -13.50 24.09 -19.24
N ILE A 65 -14.04 24.34 -18.04
CA ILE A 65 -13.48 23.82 -16.79
C ILE A 65 -13.46 22.28 -16.85
N LEU A 66 -14.60 21.66 -17.17
CA LEU A 66 -14.73 20.21 -17.23
C LEU A 66 -13.82 19.59 -18.29
N ILE A 67 -13.79 20.17 -19.50
CA ILE A 67 -12.94 19.69 -20.60
C ILE A 67 -11.46 19.79 -20.20
N THR A 68 -11.04 20.92 -19.64
CA THR A 68 -9.64 21.11 -19.22
C THR A 68 -9.26 20.12 -18.12
N TYR A 69 -10.15 19.92 -17.15
CA TYR A 69 -9.93 18.95 -16.07
C TYR A 69 -9.77 17.52 -16.62
N ILE A 70 -10.64 17.11 -17.55
CA ILE A 70 -10.55 15.80 -18.22
C ILE A 70 -9.25 15.68 -19.02
N LEU A 71 -8.88 16.70 -19.79
CA LEU A 71 -7.61 16.72 -20.54
C LEU A 71 -6.40 16.64 -19.61
N SER A 72 -6.45 17.29 -18.45
CA SER A 72 -5.40 17.22 -17.43
C SER A 72 -5.26 15.80 -16.88
N ILE A 73 -6.38 15.14 -16.60
CA ILE A 73 -6.38 13.74 -16.16
C ILE A 73 -5.82 12.82 -17.25
N LEU A 74 -6.25 12.98 -18.50
CA LEU A 74 -5.72 12.20 -19.62
C LEU A 74 -4.22 12.41 -19.80
N PHE A 75 -3.74 13.65 -19.62
CA PHE A 75 -2.31 13.95 -19.59
C PHE A 75 -1.60 13.19 -18.47
N LEU A 76 -2.14 13.17 -17.25
CA LEU A 76 -1.55 12.36 -16.17
C LEU A 76 -1.46 10.87 -16.54
N PHE A 77 -2.41 10.32 -17.30
CA PHE A 77 -2.37 8.90 -17.68
C PHE A 77 -1.23 8.57 -18.63
N THR A 78 -0.74 9.54 -19.42
CA THR A 78 0.44 9.35 -20.27
C THR A 78 1.74 9.34 -19.47
N GLN A 79 1.72 9.89 -18.24
CA GLN A 79 2.86 9.97 -17.33
C GLN A 79 3.01 8.73 -16.44
N LYS A 80 2.18 7.70 -16.64
CA LYS A 80 2.26 6.44 -15.89
C LYS A 80 3.62 5.77 -16.12
N TYR A 81 4.08 5.02 -15.13
CA TYR A 81 5.26 4.16 -15.28
C TYR A 81 5.00 3.10 -16.38
N ASN A 82 5.91 3.04 -17.35
CA ASN A 82 5.88 2.04 -18.42
C ASN A 82 6.61 0.78 -17.95
N MET A 83 5.83 -0.23 -17.59
CA MET A 83 6.37 -1.53 -17.21
C MET A 83 7.18 -2.13 -18.37
N LYS A 84 8.36 -2.66 -18.07
CA LYS A 84 9.27 -3.31 -19.02
C LYS A 84 8.76 -4.72 -19.36
N ILE A 85 7.70 -4.80 -20.14
CA ILE A 85 7.11 -6.05 -20.63
C ILE A 85 7.41 -6.11 -22.13
N GLY A 86 8.30 -7.04 -22.52
CA GLY A 86 8.69 -7.23 -23.93
C GLY A 86 7.89 -8.32 -24.63
N ASN A 87 8.50 -8.98 -25.61
CA ASN A 87 8.01 -10.26 -26.16
C ASN A 87 8.58 -11.43 -25.34
N LEU A 88 7.72 -12.35 -24.90
CA LEU A 88 8.16 -13.50 -24.10
C LEU A 88 9.02 -14.41 -24.97
N ASN A 89 10.28 -14.58 -24.57
CA ASN A 89 11.16 -15.56 -25.17
C ASN A 89 11.15 -16.83 -24.32
N THR A 90 10.61 -17.93 -24.86
CA THR A 90 10.47 -19.21 -24.15
C THR A 90 11.37 -20.31 -24.70
N TYR A 91 12.35 -19.97 -25.53
CA TYR A 91 13.26 -20.96 -26.14
C TYR A 91 14.18 -21.63 -25.11
N ARG A 92 14.44 -20.99 -23.98
CA ARG A 92 15.26 -21.54 -22.89
C ARG A 92 14.36 -22.18 -21.83
N ARG A 93 14.75 -23.33 -21.31
CA ARG A 93 14.09 -23.98 -20.16
C ARG A 93 15.12 -24.31 -19.09
N LYS A 94 14.85 -23.82 -17.88
CA LYS A 94 15.60 -24.16 -16.66
C LYS A 94 14.76 -25.10 -15.82
N GLU A 95 15.36 -26.20 -15.38
CA GLU A 95 14.71 -27.14 -14.44
C GLU A 95 14.59 -26.56 -13.03
N ASP A 96 15.49 -25.63 -12.68
CA ASP A 96 15.43 -24.89 -11.42
C ASP A 96 14.10 -24.16 -11.27
N LYS A 97 13.60 -24.14 -10.04
CA LYS A 97 12.33 -23.49 -9.70
C LYS A 97 12.59 -22.07 -9.26
N ALA A 98 11.85 -21.12 -9.81
CA ALA A 98 11.88 -19.74 -9.34
C ALA A 98 10.86 -19.56 -8.21
N VAL A 99 11.26 -18.87 -7.14
CA VAL A 99 10.34 -18.42 -6.09
C VAL A 99 10.21 -16.92 -6.19
N LEU A 100 8.98 -16.45 -6.29
CA LEU A 100 8.65 -15.04 -6.36
C LEU A 100 7.94 -14.61 -5.08
N LEU A 101 8.70 -13.97 -4.19
CA LEU A 101 8.16 -13.32 -3.01
C LEU A 101 7.45 -12.03 -3.41
N VAL A 102 6.14 -11.96 -3.19
CA VAL A 102 5.35 -10.78 -3.56
C VAL A 102 4.97 -10.01 -2.31
N VAL A 103 5.49 -8.78 -2.22
CA VAL A 103 5.19 -7.84 -1.14
C VAL A 103 4.43 -6.63 -1.70
N GLU A 104 3.93 -5.77 -0.83
CA GLU A 104 3.13 -4.62 -1.26
C GLU A 104 3.94 -3.62 -2.10
N GLY A 105 5.07 -3.15 -1.60
CA GLY A 105 5.90 -2.14 -2.26
C GLY A 105 5.58 -0.73 -1.81
N GLU A 106 6.63 0.00 -1.47
CA GLU A 106 6.61 1.41 -1.11
C GLU A 106 7.94 1.99 -1.60
N SER A 107 7.85 2.98 -2.48
CA SER A 107 9.03 3.67 -3.01
C SER A 107 9.72 4.43 -1.88
N SER A 108 11.04 4.55 -1.93
CA SER A 108 11.76 5.30 -0.88
C SER A 108 11.37 6.78 -0.83
N VAL A 109 11.00 7.37 -1.98
CA VAL A 109 10.50 8.75 -2.10
C VAL A 109 9.25 8.77 -2.97
N TYR A 110 8.52 9.89 -2.92
CA TYR A 110 7.33 10.06 -3.75
C TYR A 110 7.69 10.12 -5.24
N GLU A 111 7.20 9.15 -5.99
CA GLU A 111 7.35 9.07 -7.45
C GLU A 111 5.99 9.16 -8.15
N PRO A 112 5.67 10.30 -8.81
CA PRO A 112 4.36 10.51 -9.43
C PRO A 112 3.97 9.44 -10.45
N SER A 113 4.91 9.00 -11.29
CA SER A 113 4.64 8.02 -12.36
C SER A 113 4.18 6.66 -11.80
N LYS A 114 4.82 6.21 -10.71
CA LYS A 114 4.45 4.98 -9.98
C LYS A 114 3.12 5.15 -9.26
N ALA A 115 2.92 6.27 -8.58
CA ALA A 115 1.66 6.57 -7.90
C ALA A 115 0.46 6.60 -8.88
N ILE A 116 0.63 7.22 -10.04
CA ILE A 116 -0.35 7.22 -11.14
C ILE A 116 -0.63 5.79 -11.59
N THR A 117 0.40 4.99 -11.89
CA THR A 117 0.25 3.58 -12.27
C THR A 117 -0.54 2.80 -11.24
N ASN A 118 -0.21 2.96 -9.96
CA ASN A 118 -0.87 2.26 -8.86
C ASN A 118 -2.35 2.61 -8.75
N ILE A 119 -2.72 3.88 -8.89
CA ILE A 119 -4.14 4.29 -8.90
C ILE A 119 -4.85 3.68 -10.12
N LEU A 120 -4.23 3.75 -11.31
CA LEU A 120 -4.81 3.22 -12.54
C LEU A 120 -5.06 1.71 -12.52
N LEU A 121 -4.19 0.96 -11.84
CA LEU A 121 -4.31 -0.50 -11.67
C LEU A 121 -5.34 -0.90 -10.62
N ASN A 122 -5.54 -0.08 -9.58
CA ASN A 122 -6.31 -0.45 -8.39
C ASN A 122 -7.74 0.10 -8.35
N GLU A 123 -8.00 1.23 -9.01
CA GLU A 123 -9.26 1.95 -8.89
C GLU A 123 -10.26 1.68 -10.03
N LYS A 124 -11.55 1.71 -9.69
CA LYS A 124 -12.64 1.72 -10.68
C LYS A 124 -12.58 3.00 -11.52
N PHE A 125 -13.10 2.96 -12.74
CA PHE A 125 -13.06 4.09 -13.66
C PHE A 125 -13.57 5.41 -13.05
N LEU A 126 -14.67 5.39 -12.30
CA LEU A 126 -15.22 6.58 -11.63
C LEU A 126 -14.27 7.17 -10.58
N ASN A 127 -13.54 6.33 -9.87
CA ASN A 127 -12.58 6.78 -8.86
C ASN A 127 -11.31 7.38 -9.49
N LYS A 128 -11.08 7.17 -10.80
CA LYS A 128 -9.96 7.80 -11.52
C LYS A 128 -10.15 9.30 -11.71
N ILE A 129 -11.39 9.81 -11.60
CA ILE A 129 -11.67 11.24 -11.71
C ILE A 129 -11.06 12.01 -10.53
N SER A 130 -10.88 11.39 -9.36
CA SER A 130 -10.26 12.02 -8.18
C SER A 130 -8.76 11.78 -8.07
N ILE A 131 -8.09 11.35 -9.15
CA ILE A 131 -6.64 11.09 -9.19
C ILE A 131 -5.80 12.23 -8.63
N PRO A 132 -6.03 13.52 -8.99
CA PRO A 132 -5.20 14.61 -8.47
C PRO A 132 -5.25 14.69 -6.93
N TYR A 133 -6.43 14.48 -6.34
CA TYR A 133 -6.61 14.46 -4.89
C TYR A 133 -5.95 13.25 -4.23
N GLN A 134 -6.06 12.06 -4.85
CA GLN A 134 -5.40 10.85 -4.34
C GLN A 134 -3.86 10.99 -4.37
N LEU A 135 -3.31 11.52 -5.47
CA LEU A 135 -1.88 11.78 -5.61
C LEU A 135 -1.39 12.79 -4.58
N TYR A 136 -2.16 13.85 -4.33
CA TYR A 136 -1.84 14.81 -3.27
C TYR A 136 -1.79 14.16 -1.89
N ASN A 137 -2.72 13.26 -1.57
CA ASN A 137 -2.70 12.55 -0.29
C ASN A 137 -1.48 11.63 -0.17
N ILE A 138 -1.10 10.91 -1.23
CA ILE A 138 0.12 10.08 -1.25
C ILE A 138 1.35 10.98 -1.06
N LYS A 139 1.46 12.07 -1.82
CA LYS A 139 2.53 13.07 -1.70
C LYS A 139 2.66 13.61 -0.27
N LYS A 140 1.53 13.98 0.35
CA LYS A 140 1.49 14.45 1.73
C LYS A 140 2.04 13.41 2.71
N ASN A 141 1.68 12.14 2.55
CA ASN A 141 2.17 11.08 3.43
C ASN A 141 3.69 10.92 3.32
N TYR A 142 4.24 10.98 2.09
CA TYR A 142 5.69 10.98 1.88
C TYR A 142 6.39 12.18 2.52
N ARG A 143 5.81 13.38 2.46
CA ARG A 143 6.37 14.56 3.15
C ARG A 143 6.41 14.41 4.66
N MET A 144 5.44 13.69 5.25
CA MET A 144 5.41 13.46 6.69
C MET A 144 6.50 12.51 7.16
N ILE A 145 6.82 11.47 6.38
CA ILE A 145 7.87 10.50 6.71
C ILE A 145 9.25 10.89 6.16
N GLY A 146 9.30 11.77 5.15
CA GLY A 146 10.50 12.15 4.42
C GLY A 146 10.97 11.08 3.45
N ARG A 147 11.41 9.93 3.97
CA ARG A 147 11.91 8.79 3.20
C ARG A 147 11.44 7.48 3.81
N SER A 148 11.01 6.55 2.97
CA SER A 148 10.69 5.18 3.35
C SER A 148 11.92 4.28 3.29
N ASP A 149 12.04 3.42 4.30
CA ASP A 149 13.03 2.35 4.42
C ASP A 149 12.46 0.97 4.04
N TYR A 150 11.21 0.92 3.58
CA TYR A 150 10.50 -0.32 3.23
C TYR A 150 11.24 -1.18 2.20
N GLU A 151 11.71 -0.58 1.11
CA GLU A 151 12.46 -1.29 0.06
C GLU A 151 13.75 -1.92 0.63
N ARG A 152 14.46 -1.19 1.50
CA ARG A 152 15.67 -1.69 2.15
C ARG A 152 15.35 -2.87 3.07
N ASN A 153 14.27 -2.78 3.83
CA ASN A 153 13.86 -3.82 4.78
C ASN A 153 13.40 -5.09 4.06
N THR A 154 12.67 -4.96 2.95
CA THR A 154 12.21 -6.11 2.16
C THR A 154 13.33 -6.77 1.34
N LYS A 155 14.34 -6.02 0.88
CA LYS A 155 15.54 -6.61 0.28
C LYS A 155 16.33 -7.47 1.28
N LYS A 156 16.49 -7.01 2.53
CA LYS A 156 17.15 -7.79 3.60
C LYS A 156 16.42 -9.11 3.88
N LEU A 157 15.08 -9.11 3.87
CA LEU A 157 14.27 -10.33 3.99
C LEU A 157 14.64 -11.36 2.90
N VAL A 158 14.77 -10.89 1.66
CA VAL A 158 15.06 -11.71 0.49
C VAL A 158 16.48 -12.23 0.51
N GLU A 159 17.44 -11.41 0.93
CA GLU A 159 18.83 -11.82 1.12
C GLU A 159 18.94 -12.94 2.16
N LYS A 160 18.25 -12.80 3.31
CA LYS A 160 18.15 -13.86 4.32
C LYS A 160 17.47 -15.13 3.81
N LEU A 161 16.44 -15.00 2.96
CA LEU A 161 15.80 -16.17 2.34
C LEU A 161 16.74 -16.87 1.37
N ARG A 162 17.48 -16.10 0.56
CA ARG A 162 18.48 -16.62 -0.38
C ARG A 162 19.53 -17.43 0.35
N SER A 163 20.07 -16.93 1.46
CA SER A 163 21.10 -17.67 2.22
C SER A 163 20.62 -19.01 2.79
N VAL A 164 19.30 -19.27 2.83
CA VAL A 164 18.72 -20.51 3.39
C VAL A 164 18.16 -21.44 2.29
N LEU A 165 17.89 -20.93 1.09
CA LEU A 165 17.14 -21.64 0.04
C LEU A 165 17.77 -21.59 -1.36
N SER A 166 18.91 -20.93 -1.55
CA SER A 166 19.56 -20.74 -2.86
C SER A 166 19.89 -22.03 -3.58
N ASP A 167 20.16 -23.10 -2.83
CA ASP A 167 20.58 -24.38 -3.39
C ASP A 167 19.41 -25.13 -4.06
N GLU A 168 18.17 -24.83 -3.66
CA GLU A 168 16.96 -25.48 -4.16
C GLU A 168 16.14 -24.55 -5.09
N TYR A 169 16.25 -23.22 -4.92
CA TYR A 169 15.35 -22.26 -5.57
C TYR A 169 16.04 -20.96 -5.98
N TYR A 170 15.62 -20.41 -7.12
CA TYR A 170 15.96 -19.04 -7.51
C TYR A 170 15.00 -18.02 -6.87
N ILE A 171 15.39 -17.49 -5.70
CA ILE A 171 14.56 -16.56 -4.92
C ILE A 171 14.62 -15.13 -5.47
N ASN A 172 13.45 -14.56 -5.73
CA ASN A 172 13.25 -13.19 -6.21
C ASN A 172 12.18 -12.47 -5.41
N ILE A 173 12.23 -11.14 -5.45
CA ILE A 173 11.15 -10.27 -4.94
C ILE A 173 10.44 -9.58 -6.09
N ALA A 174 9.16 -9.35 -5.90
CA ALA A 174 8.36 -8.44 -6.70
C ALA A 174 7.41 -7.64 -5.83
N TYR A 175 6.99 -6.50 -6.38
CA TYR A 175 6.17 -5.54 -5.69
C TYR A 175 4.78 -5.42 -6.35
N LEU A 176 3.76 -5.17 -5.54
CA LEU A 176 2.44 -4.81 -6.05
C LEU A 176 2.37 -3.35 -6.49
N LYS A 177 3.11 -2.46 -5.82
CA LYS A 177 2.97 -1.00 -5.92
C LYS A 177 4.30 -0.27 -6.22
N ASP A 178 5.36 -0.99 -6.61
CA ASP A 178 6.66 -0.37 -6.92
C ASP A 178 7.37 -1.08 -8.09
N THR A 179 8.46 -0.49 -8.60
CA THR A 179 9.33 -1.06 -9.64
C THR A 179 9.82 -2.45 -9.32
N GLU A 180 10.07 -3.26 -10.36
CA GLU A 180 10.02 -4.73 -10.25
C GLU A 180 8.61 -5.18 -9.89
N TYR A 181 7.64 -4.64 -10.63
CA TYR A 181 6.24 -5.03 -10.50
C TYR A 181 6.13 -6.54 -10.75
N VAL A 182 5.15 -7.19 -10.10
CA VAL A 182 4.92 -8.63 -10.27
C VAL A 182 4.84 -9.07 -11.73
N GLU A 183 4.22 -8.27 -12.60
CA GLU A 183 4.18 -8.52 -14.03
C GLU A 183 5.57 -8.51 -14.68
N GLU A 184 6.38 -7.49 -14.41
CA GLU A 184 7.74 -7.36 -14.94
C GLU A 184 8.63 -8.51 -14.46
N LYS A 185 8.54 -8.85 -13.18
CA LYS A 185 9.41 -9.86 -12.59
C LYS A 185 9.09 -11.25 -13.11
N ILE A 186 7.80 -11.61 -13.19
CA ILE A 186 7.39 -12.86 -13.83
C ILE A 186 7.85 -12.89 -15.29
N PHE A 187 7.67 -11.80 -16.01
CA PHE A 187 8.08 -11.71 -17.41
C PHE A 187 9.59 -11.96 -17.58
N ASN A 188 10.42 -11.34 -16.74
CA ASN A 188 11.86 -11.53 -16.73
C ASN A 188 12.23 -12.98 -16.41
N LEU A 189 11.61 -13.59 -15.38
CA LEU A 189 11.84 -14.99 -15.03
C LEU A 189 11.53 -15.94 -16.19
N VAL A 190 10.38 -15.75 -16.87
CA VAL A 190 10.01 -16.58 -18.01
C VAL A 190 10.99 -16.38 -19.18
N THR A 191 11.41 -15.14 -19.43
CA THR A 191 12.41 -14.82 -20.48
C THR A 191 13.78 -15.44 -20.18
N GLU A 192 14.14 -15.57 -18.90
CA GLU A 192 15.33 -16.29 -18.44
C GLU A 192 15.20 -17.82 -18.51
N GLY A 193 14.02 -18.33 -18.85
CA GLY A 193 13.73 -19.75 -19.06
C GLY A 193 13.10 -20.48 -17.87
N TYR A 194 12.74 -19.77 -16.79
CA TYR A 194 12.04 -20.39 -15.66
C TYR A 194 10.58 -20.65 -16.03
N TYR A 195 10.20 -21.93 -16.05
CA TYR A 195 8.84 -22.36 -16.37
C TYR A 195 8.06 -22.91 -15.17
N LYS A 196 8.75 -23.17 -14.05
CA LYS A 196 8.15 -23.54 -12.75
C LYS A 196 8.35 -22.39 -11.77
N ILE A 197 7.28 -21.65 -11.46
CA ILE A 197 7.33 -20.46 -10.60
C ILE A 197 6.39 -20.65 -9.40
N ILE A 198 6.92 -20.51 -8.19
CA ILE A 198 6.14 -20.48 -6.94
C ILE A 198 5.97 -19.03 -6.52
N VAL A 199 4.74 -18.54 -6.49
CA VAL A 199 4.39 -17.20 -6.01
C VAL A 199 4.03 -17.26 -4.53
N VAL A 200 4.77 -16.50 -3.72
CA VAL A 200 4.65 -16.43 -2.26
C VAL A 200 4.14 -15.04 -1.88
N PRO A 201 2.83 -14.83 -1.72
CA PRO A 201 2.31 -13.55 -1.26
C PRO A 201 2.55 -13.37 0.24
N VAL A 202 3.24 -12.29 0.60
CA VAL A 202 3.58 -11.95 2.00
C VAL A 202 2.44 -11.16 2.64
N ILE A 203 1.32 -11.84 2.88
CA ILE A 203 0.08 -11.24 3.39
C ILE A 203 -0.60 -12.17 4.40
N ILE A 204 -1.45 -11.61 5.26
CA ILE A 204 -2.16 -12.39 6.27
C ILE A 204 -3.33 -13.18 5.68
N SER A 205 -4.19 -12.55 4.87
CA SER A 205 -5.46 -13.17 4.45
C SER A 205 -5.68 -13.16 2.94
N GLU A 206 -6.62 -13.99 2.49
CA GLU A 206 -7.13 -14.00 1.12
C GLU A 206 -8.11 -12.84 0.87
N GLY A 207 -7.60 -11.62 1.04
CA GLY A 207 -8.34 -10.39 0.83
C GLY A 207 -8.24 -9.82 -0.59
N SER A 208 -8.60 -8.54 -0.72
CA SER A 208 -8.59 -7.80 -1.97
C SER A 208 -7.19 -7.70 -2.58
N GLU A 209 -6.13 -7.56 -1.77
CA GLU A 209 -4.76 -7.54 -2.28
C GLU A 209 -4.35 -8.90 -2.87
N PHE A 210 -4.69 -10.01 -2.22
CA PHE A 210 -4.48 -11.36 -2.75
C PHE A 210 -5.24 -11.58 -4.06
N ALA A 211 -6.52 -11.20 -4.09
CA ALA A 211 -7.36 -11.35 -5.28
C ALA A 211 -6.86 -10.49 -6.44
N LYS A 212 -6.40 -9.26 -6.16
CA LYS A 212 -5.78 -8.38 -7.15
C LYS A 212 -4.51 -8.97 -7.71
N LEU A 213 -3.64 -9.51 -6.86
CA LEU A 213 -2.42 -10.19 -7.27
C LEU A 213 -2.72 -11.37 -8.19
N LYS A 214 -3.62 -12.29 -7.80
CA LYS A 214 -4.04 -13.40 -8.66
C LYS A 214 -4.53 -12.93 -10.02
N LYS A 215 -5.44 -11.96 -10.04
CA LYS A 215 -6.00 -11.39 -11.27
C LYS A 215 -4.92 -10.75 -12.16
N ARG A 216 -3.91 -10.12 -11.58
CA ARG A 216 -2.78 -9.53 -12.33
C ARG A 216 -1.92 -10.60 -12.98
N VAL A 217 -1.59 -11.66 -12.25
CA VAL A 217 -0.82 -12.79 -12.79
C VAL A 217 -1.61 -13.57 -13.84
N GLU A 218 -2.90 -13.81 -13.62
CA GLU A 218 -3.79 -14.48 -14.59
C GLU A 218 -3.88 -13.74 -15.93
N LYS A 219 -3.87 -12.40 -15.91
CA LYS A 219 -3.89 -11.56 -17.12
C LYS A 219 -2.66 -11.74 -18.01
N LEU A 220 -1.55 -12.23 -17.47
CA LEU A 220 -0.34 -12.52 -18.24
C LEU A 220 -0.51 -13.74 -19.15
N LYS A 221 -1.57 -14.55 -18.94
CA LYS A 221 -1.89 -15.74 -19.74
C LYS A 221 -0.68 -16.68 -19.93
N LEU A 222 0.08 -16.89 -18.86
CA LEU A 222 1.32 -17.66 -18.85
C LEU A 222 1.16 -19.12 -19.28
N TYR A 223 -0.06 -19.66 -19.16
CA TYR A 223 -0.41 -20.98 -19.66
C TYR A 223 -0.20 -21.12 -21.18
N ASN A 224 -0.32 -20.04 -21.96
CA ASN A 224 0.00 -20.04 -23.40
C ASN A 224 1.48 -20.27 -23.69
N TYR A 225 2.33 -20.17 -22.66
CA TYR A 225 3.79 -20.27 -22.73
C TYR A 225 4.31 -21.50 -22.00
N ASN A 226 3.44 -22.44 -21.61
CA ASN A 226 3.77 -23.62 -20.80
C ASN A 226 4.47 -23.29 -19.47
N VAL A 227 4.17 -22.12 -18.89
CA VAL A 227 4.67 -21.70 -17.59
C VAL A 227 3.66 -22.08 -16.52
N GLN A 228 4.12 -22.80 -15.50
CA GLN A 228 3.35 -23.23 -14.35
C GLN A 228 3.56 -22.30 -13.17
N ILE A 229 2.45 -21.78 -12.64
CA ILE A 229 2.43 -20.95 -11.45
C ILE A 229 1.79 -21.74 -10.31
N ARG A 230 2.50 -21.83 -9.18
CA ARG A 230 1.93 -22.29 -7.91
C ARG A 230 1.83 -21.15 -6.93
N TRP A 231 0.83 -21.21 -6.07
CA TRP A 231 0.59 -20.21 -5.04
C TRP A 231 0.77 -20.84 -3.67
N THR A 232 1.46 -20.15 -2.78
CA THR A 232 1.35 -20.47 -1.35
C THR A 232 0.08 -19.87 -0.77
N GLU A 233 -0.36 -20.43 0.36
CA GLU A 233 -1.43 -19.84 1.15
C GLU A 233 -0.94 -18.60 1.92
N PRO A 234 -1.83 -17.64 2.24
CA PRO A 234 -1.55 -16.54 3.17
C PRO A 234 -1.24 -17.00 4.60
N PHE A 235 -0.69 -16.10 5.42
CA PHE A 235 -0.11 -16.46 6.72
C PHE A 235 -1.08 -16.43 7.92
N TRP A 236 -2.39 -16.32 7.73
CA TRP A 236 -3.38 -16.22 8.82
C TRP A 236 -3.32 -17.36 9.85
N ASN A 237 -2.85 -18.54 9.45
CA ASN A 237 -2.69 -19.70 10.33
C ASN A 237 -1.24 -19.91 10.81
N SER A 238 -0.31 -18.99 10.56
CA SER A 238 1.08 -19.13 11.01
C SER A 238 1.23 -18.94 12.52
N GLU A 239 1.81 -19.92 13.20
CA GLU A 239 2.27 -19.78 14.59
C GLU A 239 3.56 -18.97 14.66
N TYR A 240 4.47 -19.20 13.70
CA TYR A 240 5.75 -18.50 13.61
C TYR A 240 5.57 -16.97 13.56
N LEU A 241 4.62 -16.47 12.76
CA LEU A 241 4.35 -15.04 12.69
C LEU A 241 3.69 -14.50 13.95
N ALA A 242 2.82 -15.28 14.59
CA ALA A 242 2.21 -14.86 15.85
C ALA A 242 3.27 -14.72 16.95
N MET A 243 4.24 -15.65 16.99
CA MET A 243 5.41 -15.59 17.86
C MET A 243 6.33 -14.39 17.53
N SER A 244 6.51 -14.03 16.25
CA SER A 244 7.24 -12.80 15.90
C SER A 244 6.56 -11.54 16.47
N TYR A 245 5.22 -11.46 16.41
CA TYR A 245 4.49 -10.36 17.03
C TYR A 245 4.65 -10.36 18.56
N LEU A 246 4.54 -11.52 19.21
CA LEU A 246 4.80 -11.65 20.65
C LEU A 246 6.19 -11.11 21.01
N ASN A 247 7.24 -11.62 20.36
CA ASN A 247 8.62 -11.21 20.61
C ASN A 247 8.80 -9.70 20.41
N LYS A 248 8.24 -9.17 19.32
CA LYS A 248 8.36 -7.74 19.02
C LYS A 248 7.64 -6.86 20.05
N ILE A 249 6.46 -7.27 20.49
CA ILE A 249 5.71 -6.58 21.55
C ILE A 249 6.49 -6.67 22.86
N SER A 250 6.97 -7.86 23.25
CA SER A 250 7.73 -8.07 24.49
C SER A 250 8.97 -7.18 24.57
N ASN A 251 9.69 -6.98 23.47
CA ASN A 251 10.86 -6.10 23.40
C ASN A 251 10.53 -4.60 23.55
N ASN A 252 9.25 -4.23 23.41
CA ASN A 252 8.78 -2.84 23.51
C ASN A 252 8.04 -2.54 24.82
N VAL A 253 7.65 -3.57 25.57
CA VAL A 253 7.00 -3.48 26.87
C VAL A 253 8.08 -3.52 27.97
N ASP A 254 8.01 -2.56 28.90
CA ASP A 254 8.82 -2.65 30.13
C ASP A 254 8.25 -3.76 31.02
N ALA A 255 9.08 -4.71 31.44
CA ALA A 255 8.67 -5.82 32.31
C ALA A 255 7.96 -5.34 33.59
N LYS A 256 8.30 -4.15 34.09
CA LYS A 256 7.64 -3.56 35.27
C LYS A 256 6.28 -2.92 34.98
N LYS A 257 5.92 -2.76 33.70
CA LYS A 257 4.71 -2.08 33.23
C LYS A 257 3.76 -2.98 32.45
N ILE A 258 4.00 -4.29 32.41
CA ILE A 258 3.12 -5.26 31.74
C ILE A 258 1.65 -5.07 32.15
N MET A 259 1.40 -4.99 33.47
CA MET A 259 0.05 -4.80 34.03
C MET A 259 -0.56 -3.44 33.69
N ASP A 260 0.26 -2.47 33.30
CA ASP A 260 -0.11 -1.09 32.95
C ASP A 260 -0.08 -0.83 31.43
N THR A 261 0.07 -1.89 30.63
CA THR A 261 0.16 -1.80 29.18
C THR A 261 -1.16 -2.21 28.53
N GLY A 262 -1.67 -1.34 27.66
CA GLY A 262 -2.78 -1.62 26.77
C GLY A 262 -2.31 -1.94 25.35
N ILE A 263 -2.99 -2.86 24.66
CA ILE A 263 -2.63 -3.27 23.29
C ILE A 263 -3.82 -3.15 22.36
N VAL A 264 -3.61 -2.51 21.21
CA VAL A 264 -4.56 -2.50 20.10
C VAL A 264 -3.96 -3.27 18.92
N LEU A 265 -4.51 -4.45 18.66
CA LEU A 265 -4.18 -5.29 17.52
C LEU A 265 -4.99 -4.83 16.29
N ILE A 266 -4.31 -4.23 15.33
CA ILE A 266 -4.93 -3.60 14.17
C ILE A 266 -4.84 -4.57 12.98
N GLY A 267 -5.98 -5.04 12.48
CA GLY A 267 -6.06 -5.75 11.19
C GLY A 267 -6.14 -4.77 10.02
N GLN A 268 -5.69 -5.20 8.84
CA GLN A 268 -5.75 -4.40 7.61
C GLN A 268 -7.20 -4.06 7.21
N GLY A 269 -8.12 -4.97 7.48
CA GLY A 269 -9.52 -4.87 7.07
C GLY A 269 -9.75 -5.35 5.65
N GLU A 270 -10.94 -5.06 5.11
CA GLU A 270 -11.35 -5.46 3.77
C GLU A 270 -12.50 -4.59 3.27
N TYR A 271 -12.48 -4.26 1.98
CA TYR A 271 -13.51 -3.46 1.30
C TYR A 271 -14.16 -4.20 0.14
N ASN A 272 -13.54 -5.27 -0.37
CA ASN A 272 -14.15 -6.05 -1.43
C ASN A 272 -15.18 -7.02 -0.85
N LYS A 273 -16.46 -6.79 -1.19
CA LYS A 273 -17.59 -7.60 -0.73
C LYS A 273 -17.41 -9.10 -1.00
N SER A 274 -16.78 -9.48 -2.11
CA SER A 274 -16.63 -10.90 -2.48
C SER A 274 -15.65 -11.66 -1.59
N SER A 275 -14.61 -10.99 -1.07
CA SER A 275 -13.59 -11.58 -0.18
C SER A 275 -13.79 -11.21 1.29
N LEU A 276 -14.75 -10.32 1.58
CA LEU A 276 -14.98 -9.73 2.91
C LEU A 276 -15.04 -10.75 4.03
N ILE A 277 -15.97 -11.70 3.95
CA ILE A 277 -16.23 -12.66 5.03
C ILE A 277 -14.99 -13.54 5.29
N LYS A 278 -14.41 -14.09 4.23
CA LYS A 278 -13.24 -14.98 4.33
C LYS A 278 -12.02 -14.24 4.88
N SER A 279 -11.71 -13.06 4.33
CA SER A 279 -10.57 -12.24 4.73
C SER A 279 -10.69 -11.78 6.19
N VAL A 280 -11.86 -11.27 6.59
CA VAL A 280 -12.10 -10.83 7.97
C VAL A 280 -12.00 -12.00 8.95
N LYS A 281 -12.56 -13.17 8.62
CA LYS A 281 -12.45 -14.37 9.47
C LYS A 281 -10.97 -14.76 9.67
N GLN A 282 -10.18 -14.80 8.61
CA GLN A 282 -8.76 -15.13 8.67
C GLN A 282 -7.96 -14.10 9.50
N GLN A 283 -8.21 -12.81 9.31
CA GLN A 283 -7.56 -11.75 10.10
C GLN A 283 -7.95 -11.85 11.58
N ILE A 284 -9.23 -12.08 11.92
CA ILE A 284 -9.66 -12.28 13.31
C ILE A 284 -9.00 -13.51 13.93
N MET A 285 -8.91 -14.63 13.20
CA MET A 285 -8.24 -15.84 13.67
C MET A 285 -6.78 -15.56 14.01
N PHE A 286 -6.07 -14.85 13.14
CA PHE A 286 -4.69 -14.45 13.37
C PHE A 286 -4.56 -13.49 14.57
N SER A 287 -5.40 -12.46 14.67
CA SER A 287 -5.39 -11.52 15.79
C SER A 287 -5.68 -12.21 17.13
N LYS A 288 -6.62 -13.16 17.16
CA LYS A 288 -6.92 -13.95 18.37
C LYS A 288 -5.75 -14.82 18.79
N LYS A 289 -5.02 -15.39 17.82
CA LYS A 289 -3.81 -16.16 18.10
C LYS A 289 -2.73 -15.29 18.75
N VAL A 290 -2.44 -14.12 18.18
CA VAL A 290 -1.52 -13.14 18.80
C VAL A 290 -2.00 -12.74 20.19
N LYS A 291 -3.30 -12.44 20.35
CA LYS A 291 -3.90 -12.12 21.65
C LYS A 291 -3.68 -13.23 22.68
N THR A 292 -3.86 -14.49 22.28
CA THR A 292 -3.69 -15.65 23.16
C THR A 292 -2.26 -15.72 23.68
N TYR A 293 -1.26 -15.61 22.80
CA TYR A 293 0.14 -15.54 23.20
C TYR A 293 0.46 -14.36 24.13
N LEU A 294 -0.14 -13.18 23.91
CA LEU A 294 0.09 -12.03 24.80
C LEU A 294 -0.48 -12.24 26.21
N VAL A 295 -1.61 -12.95 26.33
CA VAL A 295 -2.20 -13.27 27.62
C VAL A 295 -1.40 -14.37 28.31
N GLU A 296 -1.10 -15.46 27.60
CA GLU A 296 -0.47 -16.65 28.17
C GLU A 296 1.02 -16.44 28.48
N GLU A 297 1.77 -15.78 27.60
CA GLU A 297 3.23 -15.67 27.72
C GLU A 297 3.69 -14.35 28.36
N LEU A 298 2.96 -13.25 28.16
CA LEU A 298 3.28 -11.95 28.79
C LEU A 298 2.41 -11.63 30.00
N GLY A 299 1.33 -12.35 30.25
CA GLY A 299 0.43 -12.07 31.38
C GLY A 299 -0.33 -10.76 31.26
N ILE A 300 -0.52 -10.24 30.04
CA ILE A 300 -1.29 -9.00 29.82
C ILE A 300 -2.78 -9.31 30.02
N ASP A 301 -3.47 -8.46 30.78
CA ASP A 301 -4.90 -8.58 31.00
C ASP A 301 -5.67 -8.58 29.66
N GLU A 302 -6.45 -9.63 29.44
CA GLU A 302 -7.22 -9.83 28.21
C GLU A 302 -8.15 -8.63 27.90
N SER A 303 -8.68 -7.97 28.94
CA SER A 303 -9.58 -6.83 28.81
C SER A 303 -8.88 -5.60 28.20
N LYS A 304 -7.56 -5.48 28.39
CA LYS A 304 -6.69 -4.41 27.88
C LYS A 304 -6.17 -4.65 26.46
N ILE A 305 -6.52 -5.80 25.86
CA ILE A 305 -6.15 -6.14 24.48
C ILE A 305 -7.38 -6.05 23.57
N LYS A 306 -7.42 -5.05 22.69
CA LYS A 306 -8.52 -4.85 21.72
C LYS A 306 -8.10 -5.20 20.30
N ILE A 307 -9.01 -5.81 19.55
CA ILE A 307 -8.85 -6.05 18.10
C ILE A 307 -9.63 -4.97 17.36
N ALA A 308 -8.98 -4.31 16.40
CA ALA A 308 -9.56 -3.23 15.62
C ALA A 308 -9.11 -3.28 14.15
N TRP A 309 -9.59 -2.34 13.35
CA TRP A 309 -9.31 -2.29 11.92
C TRP A 309 -8.72 -0.97 11.49
N PHE A 310 -7.77 -1.03 10.55
CA PHE A 310 -7.08 0.12 9.96
C PHE A 310 -8.04 1.04 9.18
N ASP A 311 -8.86 0.49 8.28
CA ASP A 311 -9.90 1.25 7.57
C ASP A 311 -11.14 0.40 7.26
N LYS A 312 -12.25 1.07 6.93
CA LYS A 312 -13.53 0.55 6.40
C LYS A 312 -14.35 -0.35 7.32
N LEU A 313 -13.75 -0.98 8.31
CA LEU A 313 -14.42 -1.86 9.26
C LEU A 313 -14.50 -1.26 10.67
N LYS A 314 -15.31 -1.87 11.52
CA LYS A 314 -15.52 -1.46 12.91
C LYS A 314 -15.16 -2.62 13.88
N PRO A 315 -14.61 -2.30 15.06
CA PRO A 315 -14.23 -0.97 15.54
C PRO A 315 -13.01 -0.41 14.79
N ASP A 316 -12.97 0.92 14.60
CA ASP A 316 -11.79 1.62 14.08
C ASP A 316 -10.71 1.67 15.16
N TYR A 317 -9.43 1.57 14.79
CA TYR A 317 -8.33 1.54 15.76
C TYR A 317 -8.28 2.74 16.70
N VAL A 318 -8.71 3.93 16.27
CA VAL A 318 -8.79 5.12 17.15
C VAL A 318 -9.81 4.90 18.26
N LYS A 319 -10.94 4.26 17.95
CA LYS A 319 -11.96 3.93 18.97
C LYS A 319 -11.41 2.91 19.96
N ALA A 320 -10.73 1.88 19.46
CA ALA A 320 -10.13 0.86 20.32
C ALA A 320 -9.04 1.43 21.23
N VAL A 321 -8.24 2.41 20.77
CA VAL A 321 -7.29 3.12 21.64
C VAL A 321 -8.01 3.85 22.77
N LYS A 322 -9.14 4.51 22.50
CA LYS A 322 -9.95 5.17 23.55
C LYS A 322 -10.51 4.16 24.56
N GLU A 323 -11.03 3.04 24.08
CA GLU A 323 -11.52 1.96 24.94
C GLU A 323 -10.40 1.39 25.82
N VAL A 324 -9.18 1.27 25.29
CA VAL A 324 -8.01 0.82 26.07
C VAL A 324 -7.61 1.85 27.15
N LEU A 325 -7.69 3.15 26.84
CA LEU A 325 -7.42 4.22 27.81
C LEU A 325 -8.35 4.18 29.03
N GLU A 326 -9.61 3.76 28.84
CA GLU A 326 -10.59 3.65 29.92
C GLU A 326 -10.18 2.64 31.01
N TYR A 327 -9.24 1.72 30.72
CA TYR A 327 -8.70 0.78 31.69
C TYR A 327 -7.52 1.35 32.51
N GLY A 328 -7.26 2.66 32.43
CA GLY A 328 -6.25 3.34 33.24
C GLY A 328 -4.82 2.88 32.97
N VAL A 329 -4.47 2.72 31.68
CA VAL A 329 -3.13 2.29 31.26
C VAL A 329 -2.16 3.46 31.10
N GLY A 330 -0.90 3.27 31.50
CA GLY A 330 0.19 4.22 31.33
C GLY A 330 0.95 4.07 30.00
N GLU A 331 0.77 2.95 29.29
CA GLU A 331 1.33 2.74 27.95
C GLU A 331 0.32 2.06 27.00
N ILE A 332 0.29 2.49 25.74
CA ILE A 332 -0.52 1.88 24.68
C ILE A 332 0.36 1.51 23.48
N LEU A 333 0.28 0.25 23.08
CA LEU A 333 0.91 -0.27 21.88
C LEU A 333 -0.13 -0.47 20.77
N CYS A 334 -0.01 0.29 19.70
CA CYS A 334 -0.78 0.10 18.46
C CYS A 334 0.00 -0.84 17.54
N VAL A 335 -0.43 -2.09 17.41
CA VAL A 335 0.29 -3.12 16.66
C VAL A 335 -0.41 -3.38 15.34
N TYR A 336 0.24 -3.05 14.23
CA TYR A 336 -0.33 -3.34 12.91
C TYR A 336 0.01 -4.77 12.46
N LEU A 337 -1.01 -5.63 12.37
CA LEU A 337 -0.89 -7.04 12.02
C LEU A 337 -0.76 -7.26 10.51
N LYS A 338 0.26 -6.62 9.92
CA LYS A 338 0.66 -6.74 8.52
C LYS A 338 2.17 -7.02 8.46
N PRO A 339 2.62 -8.20 7.99
CA PRO A 339 4.02 -8.63 8.08
C PRO A 339 5.00 -7.64 7.45
N THR A 340 4.73 -7.20 6.22
CA THR A 340 5.46 -6.11 5.56
C THR A 340 4.64 -4.84 5.65
N THR A 341 4.51 -4.30 6.86
CA THR A 341 3.91 -2.97 7.06
C THR A 341 4.79 -1.90 6.42
N THR A 342 4.17 -0.90 5.81
CA THR A 342 4.89 0.21 5.19
C THR A 342 5.07 1.39 6.15
N ASP A 343 6.06 2.25 5.90
CA ASP A 343 6.33 3.39 6.78
C ASP A 343 5.20 4.42 6.70
N ILE A 344 4.56 4.54 5.53
CA ILE A 344 3.35 5.36 5.36
C ILE A 344 2.21 4.86 6.25
N ASP A 345 1.92 3.56 6.24
CA ASP A 345 0.83 3.00 7.04
C ASP A 345 1.06 3.25 8.54
N ASN A 346 2.28 3.02 9.03
CA ASN A 346 2.65 3.29 10.43
C ASN A 346 2.46 4.76 10.79
N ASN A 347 2.92 5.66 9.94
CA ASN A 347 2.79 7.10 10.16
C ASN A 347 1.32 7.54 10.14
N ILE A 348 0.48 6.95 9.29
CA ILE A 348 -0.97 7.20 9.29
C ILE A 348 -1.59 6.78 10.62
N ILE A 349 -1.23 5.62 11.17
CA ILE A 349 -1.71 5.17 12.49
C ILE A 349 -1.29 6.18 13.56
N ALA A 350 0.00 6.51 13.62
CA ALA A 350 0.56 7.42 14.62
C ALA A 350 -0.12 8.80 14.56
N ASP A 351 -0.20 9.40 13.38
CA ASP A 351 -0.80 10.72 13.18
C ASP A 351 -2.30 10.74 13.51
N LYS A 352 -3.06 9.72 13.07
CA LYS A 352 -4.51 9.69 13.31
C LYS A 352 -4.82 9.45 14.78
N VAL A 353 -4.05 8.61 15.47
CA VAL A 353 -4.17 8.42 16.93
C VAL A 353 -3.87 9.72 17.65
N LYS A 354 -2.71 10.34 17.38
CA LYS A 354 -2.29 11.60 18.00
C LYS A 354 -3.29 12.74 17.81
N ARG A 355 -3.93 12.85 16.64
CA ARG A 355 -4.89 13.93 16.35
C ARG A 355 -6.30 13.70 16.90
N LYS A 356 -6.70 12.46 17.16
CA LYS A 356 -8.11 12.12 17.48
C LYS A 356 -8.35 11.60 18.88
N VAL A 357 -7.28 11.29 19.60
CA VAL A 357 -7.32 10.82 20.98
C VAL A 357 -6.63 11.86 21.83
N ASP A 358 -7.31 12.28 22.89
CA ASP A 358 -6.75 13.13 23.92
C ASP A 358 -6.10 12.24 24.96
N PHE A 359 -4.78 12.38 25.12
CA PHE A 359 -4.01 11.54 26.04
C PHE A 359 -3.76 12.32 27.34
N PRO A 360 -4.16 11.77 28.50
CA PRO A 360 -3.70 12.24 29.79
C PRO A 360 -2.17 12.37 29.86
N GLU A 361 -1.68 13.29 30.69
CA GLU A 361 -0.25 13.48 30.88
C GLU A 361 0.43 12.19 31.34
N GLY A 362 1.60 11.89 30.76
CA GLY A 362 2.41 10.73 31.11
C GLY A 362 2.10 9.44 30.34
N ILE A 363 0.99 9.36 29.60
CA ILE A 363 0.68 8.18 28.78
C ILE A 363 1.60 8.11 27.56
N LYS A 364 2.24 6.96 27.40
CA LYS A 364 3.10 6.67 26.23
C LYS A 364 2.31 5.92 25.17
N VAL A 365 2.40 6.36 23.92
CA VAL A 365 1.78 5.67 22.78
C VAL A 365 2.86 5.32 21.79
N LYS A 366 2.96 4.04 21.45
CA LYS A 366 3.90 3.54 20.43
C LYS A 366 3.14 2.81 19.34
N VAL A 367 3.58 3.01 18.10
CA VAL A 367 3.13 2.20 16.97
C VAL A 367 4.20 1.15 16.70
N ILE A 368 3.80 -0.12 16.71
CA ILE A 368 4.65 -1.25 16.40
C ILE A 368 4.32 -1.71 14.98
N ASP A 369 5.34 -1.67 14.14
CA ASP A 369 5.33 -2.06 12.74
C ASP A 369 5.44 -3.59 12.55
N GLY A 370 5.32 -4.06 11.31
CA GLY A 370 5.52 -5.46 10.93
C GLY A 370 6.98 -5.94 11.05
N PHE A 371 7.28 -7.16 10.62
CA PHE A 371 8.63 -7.75 10.69
C PHE A 371 9.14 -8.11 9.30
N CYS A 372 10.22 -7.46 8.88
CA CYS A 372 10.92 -7.81 7.65
C CYS A 372 12.23 -8.56 7.91
N ASN A 373 12.75 -8.59 9.15
CA ASN A 373 14.07 -9.14 9.46
C ASN A 373 14.06 -10.22 10.57
N ASP A 374 12.91 -10.84 10.81
CA ASP A 374 12.72 -11.84 11.87
C ASP A 374 12.95 -13.27 11.34
N ASP A 375 13.54 -14.17 12.14
CA ASP A 375 13.88 -15.51 11.66
C ASP A 375 12.65 -16.43 11.56
N ASN A 376 11.57 -16.15 12.29
CA ASN A 376 10.34 -16.91 12.20
C ASN A 376 9.59 -16.63 10.89
N ILE A 377 9.63 -15.40 10.34
CA ILE A 377 9.08 -15.16 8.99
C ILE A 377 9.87 -15.92 7.91
N ILE A 378 11.19 -16.04 8.05
CA ILE A 378 12.02 -16.86 7.16
C ILE A 378 11.59 -18.33 7.22
N LYS A 379 11.42 -18.88 8.44
CA LYS A 379 10.95 -20.26 8.65
C LYS A 379 9.56 -20.48 8.06
N GLU A 380 8.63 -19.56 8.29
CA GLU A 380 7.28 -19.63 7.74
C GLU A 380 7.30 -19.66 6.21
N ILE A 381 8.00 -18.71 5.58
CA ILE A 381 8.10 -18.64 4.11
C ILE A 381 8.73 -19.91 3.55
N ARG A 382 9.81 -20.41 4.16
CA ARG A 382 10.45 -21.67 3.77
C ARG A 382 9.47 -22.84 3.82
N ASN A 383 8.71 -22.97 4.90
CA ASN A 383 7.73 -24.06 5.04
C ASN A 383 6.65 -23.96 3.96
N ARG A 384 6.16 -22.76 3.67
CA ARG A 384 5.15 -22.53 2.62
C ARG A 384 5.65 -22.86 1.22
N ILE A 385 6.90 -22.51 0.91
CA ILE A 385 7.55 -22.87 -0.36
C ILE A 385 7.63 -24.39 -0.48
N LYS A 386 8.18 -25.07 0.53
CA LYS A 386 8.34 -26.53 0.51
C LYS A 386 6.99 -27.25 0.36
N LEU A 387 5.96 -26.82 1.09
CA LEU A 387 4.61 -27.37 0.96
C LEU A 387 4.01 -27.16 -0.43
N ALA A 388 4.23 -25.98 -1.03
CA ALA A 388 3.78 -25.71 -2.39
C ALA A 388 4.54 -26.54 -3.43
N ASP A 389 5.81 -26.84 -3.17
CA ASP A 389 6.66 -27.61 -4.08
C ASP A 389 6.39 -29.13 -4.04
N MET A 390 5.96 -29.68 -2.90
CA MET A 390 5.65 -31.11 -2.72
C MET A 390 4.59 -31.66 -3.69
N LYS A 391 3.76 -30.81 -4.30
CA LYS A 391 2.77 -31.24 -5.31
C LYS A 391 3.49 -31.63 -6.61
N VAL A 392 2.95 -32.55 -7.39
CA VAL A 392 3.54 -32.94 -8.69
C VAL A 392 3.38 -31.81 -9.72
N TRP A 393 4.48 -31.39 -10.35
CA TRP A 393 4.46 -30.37 -11.42
C TRP A 393 3.99 -31.05 -12.71
N ASN A 394 3.06 -30.42 -13.42
CA ASN A 394 2.35 -31.03 -14.56
C ASN A 394 3.15 -30.99 -15.86
#